data_AF-A0AA38US93-F1
#
_entry.id   AF-A0AA38US93-F1
#
_cell.length_a   1.000
_cell.length_b   1.000
_cell.length_c   1.000
_cell.angle_alpha   90.00
_cell.angle_beta   90.00
_cell.angle_gamma   90.00
#
_symmetry.space_group_name_H-M   'P 1'
#
loop_
_entity.id
_entity.type
_entity.pdbx_description
1 polymer ?
#
loop_
_entity_poly.entity_id
_entity_poly.type
_entity_poly.pdbx_seq_one_letter_code
_entity_poly.pdbx_strand_id
1 'polypeptide(L)'
;MHVTAVSFRDSIRWIPGAASEPSHVIVLTGGKTGVFLDVRFLKDSNELEWAFAGYRLTALVEDKELTKFTHLIDSRIKDPSKVADYGSNTALPDGTVLEKGEMVNPETGKMTAYEEVWRDNISLTVDEAVFLRNATSTGWYARVGCWQLGLGRNCTGNFWAFQAHLIDQEWVVLYRAGITDGVTLLPGTLTGLKEQK
;
A
#
# COMPACT_ATOMS: atom_id res chain seq x y z
N MET A 1 -13.18 1.84 -15.44
CA MET A 1 -13.64 1.42 -14.09
C MET A 1 -12.40 1.19 -13.25
N HIS A 2 -12.23 1.89 -12.14
CA HIS A 2 -11.12 1.62 -11.22
C HIS A 2 -11.39 0.29 -10.50
N VAL A 3 -10.44 -0.64 -10.62
CA VAL A 3 -10.58 -2.01 -10.09
C VAL A 3 -9.93 -2.09 -8.71
N THR A 4 -10.54 -2.88 -7.82
CA THR A 4 -9.93 -3.23 -6.53
C THR A 4 -8.81 -4.23 -6.80
N ALA A 5 -7.62 -3.97 -6.26
CA ALA A 5 -6.42 -4.73 -6.60
C ALA A 5 -5.51 -4.98 -5.40
N VAL A 6 -4.78 -6.10 -5.50
CA VAL A 6 -3.53 -6.33 -4.77
C VAL A 6 -2.41 -6.12 -5.78
N SER A 7 -1.56 -5.12 -5.55
CA SER A 7 -0.46 -4.77 -6.43
C SER A 7 0.87 -5.08 -5.78
N PHE A 8 1.79 -5.66 -6.54
CA PHE A 8 3.16 -5.95 -6.13
C PHE A 8 4.12 -5.16 -7.00
N ARG A 9 5.14 -4.57 -6.40
CA ARG A 9 6.19 -3.90 -7.19
C ARG A 9 7.23 -4.94 -7.61
N ASP A 10 7.44 -5.03 -8.92
CA ASP A 10 8.45 -5.89 -9.53
C ASP A 10 9.82 -5.24 -9.52
N SER A 11 9.86 -3.93 -9.74
CA SER A 11 11.09 -3.15 -9.68
C SER A 11 10.82 -1.66 -9.51
N ILE A 12 11.83 -0.98 -8.98
CA ILE A 12 12.00 0.46 -9.00
C ILE A 12 13.37 0.79 -9.59
N ARG A 13 13.44 1.90 -10.34
CA ARG A 13 14.70 2.58 -10.63
C ARG A 13 14.57 4.09 -10.42
N TRP A 14 15.64 4.67 -9.89
CA TRP A 14 15.87 6.10 -9.90
C TRP A 14 16.69 6.44 -11.13
N ILE A 15 16.20 7.32 -12.02
CA ILE A 15 16.86 7.59 -13.30
C ILE A 15 18.18 8.36 -13.09
N PRO A 16 19.30 7.96 -13.73
CA PRO A 16 19.48 6.92 -14.76
C PRO A 16 19.95 5.55 -14.22
N GLY A 17 19.83 5.29 -12.92
CA GLY A 17 20.22 4.05 -12.26
C GLY A 17 19.52 2.80 -12.80
N ALA A 18 20.10 1.65 -12.49
CA ALA A 18 19.55 0.35 -12.85
C ALA A 18 18.29 0.00 -12.02
N ALA A 19 17.42 -0.82 -12.59
CA ALA A 19 16.25 -1.34 -11.89
C ALA A 19 16.65 -2.40 -10.86
N SER A 20 15.99 -2.36 -9.72
CA SER A 20 16.12 -3.33 -8.63
C SER A 20 14.80 -3.42 -7.86
N GLU A 21 14.65 -4.43 -7.00
CA GLU A 21 13.55 -4.45 -6.03
C GLU A 21 14.10 -4.85 -4.66
N PRO A 22 14.50 -3.87 -3.83
CA PRO A 22 15.06 -4.14 -2.51
C PRO A 22 13.99 -4.48 -1.47
N SER A 23 12.70 -4.37 -1.79
CA SER A 23 11.61 -4.43 -0.81
C SER A 23 10.51 -5.42 -1.16
N HIS A 24 9.87 -5.97 -0.14
CA HIS A 24 8.56 -6.61 -0.23
C HIS A 24 7.49 -5.52 -0.23
N VAL A 25 7.09 -5.08 -1.42
CA VAL A 25 6.07 -4.02 -1.61
C VAL A 25 4.73 -4.64 -1.92
N ILE A 26 3.72 -4.25 -1.15
CA ILE A 26 2.32 -4.60 -1.39
C ILE A 26 1.46 -3.36 -1.25
N VAL A 27 0.63 -3.12 -2.26
CA VAL A 27 -0.37 -2.07 -2.24
C VAL A 27 -1.76 -2.69 -2.36
N LEU A 28 -2.63 -2.38 -1.40
CA LEU A 28 -4.05 -2.72 -1.47
C LEU A 28 -4.82 -1.49 -1.90
N THR A 29 -5.54 -1.58 -3.01
CA THR A 29 -6.29 -0.44 -3.57
C THR A 29 -7.77 -0.76 -3.69
N GLY A 30 -8.62 0.11 -3.15
CA GLY A 30 -10.07 0.08 -3.35
C GLY A 30 -10.42 0.78 -4.65
N GLY A 31 -11.03 0.05 -5.60
CA GLY A 31 -11.28 0.55 -6.94
C GLY A 31 -12.10 1.84 -6.98
N LYS A 32 -13.40 1.77 -6.60
CA LYS A 32 -14.30 2.93 -6.67
C LYS A 32 -13.99 4.03 -5.67
N THR A 33 -13.48 3.68 -4.48
CA THR A 33 -13.23 4.63 -3.40
C THR A 33 -11.87 5.34 -3.54
N GLY A 34 -10.95 4.78 -4.33
CA GLY A 34 -9.58 5.29 -4.46
C GLY A 34 -8.74 5.15 -3.19
N VAL A 35 -9.26 4.52 -2.13
CA VAL A 35 -8.48 4.28 -0.91
C VAL A 35 -7.33 3.33 -1.20
N PHE A 36 -6.18 3.56 -0.58
CA PHE A 36 -5.06 2.63 -0.67
C PHE A 36 -4.27 2.53 0.63
N LEU A 37 -3.62 1.37 0.83
CA LEU A 37 -2.56 1.16 1.80
C LEU A 37 -1.34 0.63 1.05
N ASP A 38 -0.20 1.27 1.24
CA ASP A 38 1.12 0.85 0.74
C ASP A 38 1.99 0.51 1.94
N VAL A 39 2.51 -0.73 1.98
CA VAL A 39 3.40 -1.19 3.05
C VAL A 39 4.60 -1.88 2.41
N ARG A 40 5.80 -1.44 2.79
CA ARG A 40 7.07 -1.89 2.24
C ARG A 40 8.02 -2.32 3.35
N PHE A 41 8.52 -3.54 3.25
CA PHE A 41 9.58 -4.05 4.14
C PHE A 41 10.83 -4.37 3.33
N LEU A 42 12.01 -4.03 3.84
CA LEU A 42 13.28 -4.35 3.19
C LEU A 42 13.50 -5.87 3.17
N LYS A 43 13.96 -6.42 2.03
CA LYS A 43 14.19 -7.86 1.86
C LYS A 43 15.36 -8.40 2.67
N ASP A 44 16.36 -7.55 2.95
CA ASP A 44 17.60 -7.96 3.61
C ASP A 44 17.47 -8.04 5.15
N SER A 45 16.63 -7.17 5.72
CA SER A 45 16.55 -6.90 7.15
C SER A 45 15.15 -7.10 7.71
N ASN A 46 14.12 -7.18 6.86
CA ASN A 46 12.72 -7.16 7.23
C ASN A 46 12.31 -5.91 8.02
N GLU A 47 13.11 -4.84 7.96
CA GLU A 47 12.78 -3.55 8.55
C GLU A 47 11.74 -2.81 7.71
N LEU A 48 10.93 -1.97 8.38
CA LEU A 48 9.94 -1.15 7.70
C LEU A 48 10.65 -0.09 6.86
N GLU A 49 10.53 -0.20 5.54
CA GLU A 49 11.12 0.76 4.61
C GLU A 49 10.24 2.02 4.47
N TRP A 50 8.95 1.80 4.22
CA TRP A 50 7.94 2.84 4.08
C TRP A 50 6.56 2.23 4.27
N ALA A 51 5.66 2.96 4.93
CA ALA A 51 4.25 2.61 4.92
C ALA A 51 3.41 3.88 4.98
N PHE A 52 2.37 3.93 4.15
CA PHE A 52 1.48 5.07 4.04
C PHE A 52 0.11 4.64 3.52
N ALA A 53 -0.89 5.45 3.82
CA ALA A 53 -2.26 5.22 3.37
C ALA A 53 -2.94 6.55 3.03
N GLY A 54 -3.94 6.47 2.16
CA GLY A 54 -4.66 7.64 1.74
C GLY A 54 -5.63 7.36 0.61
N TYR A 55 -5.82 8.37 -0.24
CA TYR A 55 -6.70 8.31 -1.40
C TYR A 55 -5.96 8.70 -2.66
N ARG A 56 -6.21 7.96 -3.73
CA ARG A 56 -5.79 8.30 -5.09
C ARG A 56 -6.95 8.91 -5.87
N LEU A 57 -6.62 9.89 -6.69
CA LEU A 57 -7.52 10.45 -7.68
C LEU A 57 -6.83 10.46 -9.04
N THR A 58 -7.41 9.75 -9.99
CA THR A 58 -6.95 9.72 -11.37
C THR A 58 -7.75 10.72 -12.19
N ALA A 59 -7.07 11.58 -12.93
CA ALA A 59 -7.66 12.53 -13.86
C ALA A 59 -6.95 12.46 -15.21
N LEU A 60 -7.67 12.80 -16.28
CA LEU A 60 -7.08 13.04 -17.59
C LEU A 60 -6.61 14.50 -17.64
N VAL A 61 -5.31 14.70 -17.82
CA VAL A 61 -4.68 16.01 -18.01
C VAL A 61 -3.98 15.97 -19.36
N GLU A 62 -4.43 16.79 -20.31
CA GLU A 62 -3.85 16.84 -21.67
C GLU A 62 -3.75 15.45 -22.33
N ASP A 63 -4.83 14.67 -22.25
CA ASP A 63 -4.95 13.29 -22.76
C ASP A 63 -3.99 12.26 -22.11
N LYS A 64 -3.34 12.63 -21.01
CA LYS A 64 -2.53 11.72 -20.20
C LYS A 64 -3.23 11.42 -18.88
N GLU A 65 -3.21 10.15 -18.49
CA GLU A 65 -3.69 9.73 -17.18
C GLU A 65 -2.68 10.14 -16.11
N LEU A 66 -3.10 11.06 -15.23
CA LEU A 66 -2.32 11.50 -14.09
C LEU A 66 -3.04 11.08 -12.82
N THR A 67 -2.36 10.29 -11.99
CA THR A 67 -2.85 9.86 -10.69
C THR A 67 -2.18 10.68 -9.60
N LYS A 68 -2.99 11.40 -8.81
CA LYS A 68 -2.54 12.07 -7.60
C LYS A 68 -2.73 11.14 -6.41
N PHE A 69 -1.69 10.95 -5.62
CA PHE A 69 -1.75 10.23 -4.35
C PHE A 69 -1.76 11.25 -3.20
N THR A 70 -2.79 11.18 -2.35
CA THR A 70 -2.92 12.04 -1.17
C THR A 70 -2.71 11.21 0.08
N HIS A 71 -1.54 11.34 0.69
CA HIS A 71 -1.18 10.63 1.91
C HIS A 71 -1.91 11.25 3.11
N LEU A 72 -2.60 10.42 3.89
CA LEU A 72 -3.24 10.84 5.14
C LEU A 72 -2.48 10.34 6.37
N ILE A 73 -1.61 9.35 6.19
CA ILE A 73 -0.66 8.87 7.17
C ILE A 73 0.58 8.35 6.44
N ASP A 74 1.75 8.61 7.00
CA ASP A 74 3.04 8.28 6.38
C ASP A 74 4.07 7.98 7.48
N SER A 75 4.89 6.93 7.29
CA SER A 75 5.92 6.53 8.25
C SER A 75 7.14 7.45 8.24
N ARG A 76 7.45 8.06 7.09
CA ARG A 76 8.62 8.94 6.90
C ARG A 76 8.33 10.38 7.30
N ILE A 77 7.06 10.81 7.25
CA ILE A 77 6.69 12.22 7.49
C ILE A 77 5.50 12.32 8.46
N LYS A 78 5.57 13.26 9.42
CA LYS A 78 4.48 13.49 10.40
C LYS A 78 3.28 14.22 9.80
N ASP A 79 3.52 15.13 8.86
CA ASP A 79 2.51 15.93 8.18
C ASP A 79 2.54 15.64 6.67
N PRO A 80 1.86 14.58 6.22
CA PRO A 80 1.88 14.16 4.82
C PRO A 80 1.12 15.11 3.88
N SER A 81 0.33 16.05 4.42
CA SER A 81 -0.46 17.00 3.62
C SER A 81 0.40 17.94 2.74
N LYS A 82 1.70 18.03 3.06
CA LYS A 82 2.69 18.84 2.35
C LYS A 82 3.41 18.10 1.22
N VAL A 83 3.16 16.80 1.08
CA VAL A 83 3.73 15.99 0.00
C VAL A 83 2.77 16.02 -1.18
N ALA A 84 3.29 16.39 -2.34
CA ALA A 84 2.61 16.25 -3.61
C ALA A 84 3.21 15.03 -4.31
N ASP A 85 2.42 13.96 -4.43
CA ASP A 85 2.83 12.73 -5.08
C ASP A 85 1.93 12.48 -6.31
N TYR A 86 2.57 12.33 -7.46
CA TYR A 86 1.94 12.21 -8.76
C TYR A 86 2.65 11.15 -9.59
N GLY A 87 1.86 10.22 -10.12
CA GLY A 87 2.34 9.18 -11.02
C GLY A 87 1.49 9.12 -12.30
N SER A 88 2.13 8.84 -13.43
CA SER A 88 1.44 8.42 -14.66
C SER A 88 1.60 6.92 -14.84
N ASN A 89 0.49 6.22 -15.11
CA ASN A 89 0.47 4.78 -15.28
C ASN A 89 0.31 4.43 -16.77
N THR A 90 1.13 3.50 -17.26
CA THR A 90 1.03 2.97 -18.63
C THR A 90 1.07 1.45 -18.58
N ALA A 91 0.02 0.79 -19.10
CA ALA A 91 0.01 -0.66 -19.22
C ALA A 91 1.09 -1.12 -20.22
N LEU A 92 1.84 -2.16 -19.86
CA LEU A 92 2.86 -2.78 -20.68
C LEU A 92 2.32 -4.03 -21.39
N PRO A 93 2.94 -4.47 -22.51
CA PRO A 93 2.47 -5.63 -23.28
C PRO A 93 2.44 -6.96 -22.52
N ASP A 94 3.22 -7.09 -21.45
CA ASP A 94 3.29 -8.28 -20.60
C ASP A 94 2.23 -8.31 -19.48
N GLY A 95 1.35 -7.30 -19.43
CA GLY A 95 0.30 -7.16 -18.44
C GLY A 95 0.74 -6.45 -17.15
N THR A 96 2.00 -6.03 -17.02
CA THR A 96 2.45 -5.15 -15.93
C THR A 96 2.08 -3.69 -16.21
N VAL A 97 2.23 -2.84 -15.20
CA VAL A 97 2.00 -1.39 -15.30
C VAL A 97 3.30 -0.65 -15.01
N LEU A 98 3.69 0.23 -15.91
CA LEU A 98 4.80 1.17 -15.70
C LEU A 98 4.25 2.45 -15.10
N GLU A 99 4.62 2.72 -13.86
CA GLU A 99 4.42 4.01 -13.22
C GLU A 99 5.66 4.88 -13.41
N LYS A 100 5.46 6.16 -13.71
CA LYS A 100 6.50 7.18 -13.72
C LYS A 100 6.09 8.37 -12.88
N GLY A 101 7.04 8.91 -12.13
CA GLY A 101 6.85 10.11 -11.32
C GLY A 101 8.17 10.75 -10.92
N GLU A 102 8.10 11.73 -10.04
CA GLU A 102 9.27 12.35 -9.41
C GLU A 102 9.04 12.45 -7.91
N MET A 103 9.99 11.97 -7.12
CA MET A 103 9.97 12.12 -5.66
C MET A 103 11.39 12.25 -5.11
N VAL A 104 11.52 12.56 -3.81
CA VAL A 104 12.83 12.61 -3.16
C VAL A 104 13.40 11.19 -3.08
N ASN A 105 14.53 10.97 -3.77
CA ASN A 105 15.27 9.72 -3.63
C ASN A 105 15.85 9.64 -2.21
N PRO A 106 15.52 8.59 -1.42
CA PRO A 106 15.93 8.47 -0.03
C PRO A 106 17.45 8.34 0.16
N GLU A 107 18.17 7.78 -0.82
CA GLU A 107 19.62 7.61 -0.75
C GLU A 107 20.37 8.93 -0.98
N THR A 108 19.82 9.81 -1.83
CA THR A 108 20.50 11.05 -2.24
C THR A 108 19.90 12.32 -1.63
N GLY A 109 18.68 12.24 -1.10
CA GLY A 109 17.91 13.38 -0.59
C GLY A 109 17.46 14.37 -1.68
N LYS A 110 17.53 14.00 -2.97
CA LYS A 110 17.21 14.89 -4.10
C LYS A 110 15.93 14.45 -4.80
N MET A 111 15.15 15.43 -5.27
CA MET A 111 14.07 15.18 -6.22
C MET A 111 14.64 14.47 -7.46
N THR A 112 14.14 13.29 -7.74
CA THR A 112 14.65 12.40 -8.79
C THR A 112 13.48 11.72 -9.47
N ALA A 113 13.53 11.64 -10.80
CA ALA A 113 12.57 10.87 -11.57
C ALA A 113 12.73 9.37 -11.26
N TYR A 114 11.60 8.68 -11.11
CA TYR A 114 11.56 7.26 -10.87
C TYR A 114 10.69 6.56 -11.90
N GLU A 115 10.95 5.26 -12.05
CA GLU A 115 10.07 4.34 -12.73
C GLU A 115 9.84 3.12 -11.85
N GLU A 116 8.58 2.76 -11.65
CA GLU A 116 8.17 1.56 -10.93
C GLU A 116 7.40 0.64 -11.89
N VAL A 117 7.69 -0.66 -11.82
CA VAL A 117 6.96 -1.69 -12.57
C VAL A 117 6.09 -2.46 -11.58
N TRP A 118 4.78 -2.50 -11.85
CA TRP A 118 3.77 -3.07 -10.97
C TRP A 118 3.10 -4.26 -11.63
N ARG A 119 2.88 -5.32 -10.84
CA ARG A 119 2.02 -6.45 -11.20
C ARG A 119 0.77 -6.43 -10.35
N ASP A 120 -0.38 -6.29 -11.00
CA ASP A 120 -1.68 -6.33 -10.34
C ASP A 120 -2.26 -7.74 -10.38
N ASN A 121 -2.62 -8.27 -9.21
CA ASN A 121 -3.48 -9.45 -9.12
C ASN A 121 -4.94 -8.99 -9.14
N ILE A 122 -5.47 -8.79 -10.36
CA ILE A 122 -6.85 -8.39 -10.61
C ILE A 122 -7.72 -9.65 -10.67
N SER A 123 -8.13 -10.19 -9.53
CA SER A 123 -9.09 -11.31 -9.53
C SER A 123 -9.80 -11.52 -8.20
N LEU A 124 -10.46 -10.48 -7.68
CA LEU A 124 -11.28 -10.62 -6.49
C LEU A 124 -12.63 -9.94 -6.74
N THR A 125 -13.71 -10.65 -6.41
CA THR A 125 -15.05 -10.04 -6.42
C THR A 125 -15.01 -8.83 -5.48
N VAL A 126 -15.68 -7.75 -5.87
CA VAL A 126 -15.77 -6.51 -5.07
C VAL A 126 -16.25 -6.74 -3.63
N ASP A 127 -16.84 -7.89 -3.37
CA ASP A 127 -17.36 -8.32 -2.06
C ASP A 127 -16.26 -8.79 -1.08
N GLU A 128 -15.01 -8.95 -1.52
CA GLU A 128 -13.89 -9.46 -0.70
C GLU A 128 -12.88 -8.39 -0.27
N ALA A 129 -13.26 -7.11 -0.39
CA ALA A 129 -12.40 -5.99 -0.01
C ALA A 129 -13.01 -5.11 1.07
N VAL A 130 -12.26 -4.87 2.13
CA VAL A 130 -12.62 -3.94 3.19
C VAL A 130 -11.44 -3.03 3.51
N PHE A 131 -11.73 -1.75 3.69
CA PHE A 131 -10.78 -0.74 4.11
C PHE A 131 -11.36 -0.03 5.34
N LEU A 132 -10.62 -0.02 6.44
CA LEU A 132 -11.00 0.59 7.69
C LEU A 132 -10.00 1.68 8.06
N ARG A 133 -10.52 2.79 8.53
CA ARG A 133 -9.78 3.85 9.21
C ARG A 133 -10.38 3.97 10.60
N ASN A 134 -9.55 3.93 11.64
CA ASN A 134 -10.06 4.13 13.00
C ASN A 134 -10.59 5.58 13.17
N ALA A 135 -11.47 5.79 14.16
CA ALA A 135 -12.12 7.08 14.35
C ALA A 135 -11.13 8.24 14.59
N THR A 136 -9.98 7.96 15.22
CA THR A 136 -8.92 8.95 15.45
C THR A 136 -8.00 9.15 14.26
N SER A 137 -8.22 8.44 13.15
CA SER A 137 -7.42 8.53 11.92
C SER A 137 -5.94 8.18 12.07
N THR A 138 -5.58 7.50 13.15
CA THR A 138 -4.22 7.09 13.51
C THR A 138 -3.88 5.68 13.06
N GLY A 139 -4.86 4.89 12.62
CA GLY A 139 -4.68 3.51 12.17
C GLY A 139 -5.56 3.20 10.98
N TRP A 140 -4.98 2.49 10.03
CA TRP A 140 -5.60 2.02 8.79
C TRP A 140 -5.40 0.52 8.66
N TYR A 141 -6.44 -0.16 8.18
CA TYR A 141 -6.44 -1.60 7.94
C TYR A 141 -7.12 -1.86 6.61
N ALA A 142 -6.63 -2.83 5.87
CA ALA A 142 -7.27 -3.29 4.66
C ALA A 142 -7.17 -4.80 4.53
N ARG A 143 -8.21 -5.41 3.99
CA ARG A 143 -8.19 -6.76 3.45
C ARG A 143 -8.63 -6.70 2.01
N VAL A 144 -7.90 -7.35 1.13
CA VAL A 144 -8.28 -7.57 -0.26
C VAL A 144 -7.93 -9.01 -0.60
N GLY A 145 -8.95 -9.86 -0.68
CA GLY A 145 -8.77 -11.31 -0.90
C GLY A 145 -7.98 -11.96 0.23
N CYS A 146 -6.85 -12.59 -0.14
CA CYS A 146 -5.95 -13.28 0.78
C CYS A 146 -4.91 -12.37 1.43
N TRP A 147 -4.93 -11.06 1.20
CA TRP A 147 -3.95 -10.13 1.77
C TRP A 147 -4.58 -9.20 2.79
N GLN A 148 -3.85 -8.94 3.87
CA GLN A 148 -4.15 -7.89 4.83
C GLN A 148 -2.95 -6.99 5.06
N LEU A 149 -3.22 -5.69 5.05
CA LEU A 149 -2.27 -4.67 5.48
C LEU A 149 -2.85 -3.91 6.66
N GLY A 150 -1.98 -3.48 7.56
CA GLY A 150 -2.33 -2.48 8.54
C GLY A 150 -1.15 -1.57 8.83
N LEU A 151 -1.43 -0.32 9.13
CA LEU A 151 -0.43 0.68 9.50
C LEU A 151 -1.03 1.75 10.40
N GLY A 152 -0.19 2.39 11.20
CA GLY A 152 -0.64 3.47 12.06
C GLY A 152 0.46 4.11 12.89
N ARG A 153 0.03 5.07 13.73
CA ARG A 153 0.85 5.69 14.76
C ARG A 153 0.20 5.47 16.12
N ASN A 154 0.96 4.98 17.08
CA ASN A 154 0.46 4.82 18.45
C ASN A 154 0.40 6.19 19.18
N CYS A 155 -0.04 6.20 20.44
CA CYS A 155 -0.16 7.41 21.24
C CYS A 155 1.19 8.10 21.54
N THR A 156 2.32 7.38 21.45
CA THR A 156 3.67 7.96 21.60
C THR A 156 4.24 8.48 20.28
N GLY A 157 3.49 8.33 19.17
CA GLY A 157 3.89 8.78 17.84
C GLY A 157 4.77 7.77 17.07
N ASN A 158 5.05 6.60 17.65
CA ASN A 158 5.79 5.53 16.99
C ASN A 158 4.92 4.91 15.88
N PHE A 159 5.53 4.72 14.72
CA PHE A 159 4.86 4.10 13.59
C PHE A 159 4.86 2.59 13.73
N TRP A 160 3.76 1.96 13.33
CA TRP A 160 3.64 0.52 13.23
C TRP A 160 3.03 0.14 11.88
N ALA A 161 3.39 -1.04 11.37
CA ALA A 161 2.82 -1.60 10.16
C ALA A 161 2.96 -3.12 10.13
N PHE A 162 2.12 -3.79 9.33
CA PHE A 162 2.25 -5.21 9.04
C PHE A 162 1.75 -5.58 7.65
N GLN A 163 2.29 -6.70 7.14
CA GLN A 163 1.75 -7.46 6.01
C GLN A 163 1.34 -8.84 6.51
N ALA A 164 0.14 -9.30 6.14
CA ALA A 164 -0.35 -10.64 6.44
C ALA A 164 -1.00 -11.28 5.22
N HIS A 165 -0.90 -12.61 5.16
CA HIS A 165 -1.43 -13.42 4.07
C HIS A 165 -2.25 -14.59 4.62
N LEU A 166 -3.36 -14.92 3.96
CA LEU A 166 -4.18 -16.08 4.29
C LEU A 166 -3.55 -17.33 3.67
N ILE A 167 -3.06 -18.24 4.51
CA ILE A 167 -2.40 -19.49 4.13
C ILE A 167 -3.13 -20.61 4.85
N ASP A 168 -3.63 -21.61 4.11
CA ASP A 168 -4.34 -22.77 4.69
C ASP A 168 -5.48 -22.40 5.66
N GLN A 169 -6.24 -21.35 5.31
CA GLN A 169 -7.35 -20.77 6.11
C GLN A 169 -6.92 -20.06 7.40
N GLU A 170 -5.61 -19.88 7.62
CA GLU A 170 -5.07 -19.14 8.75
C GLU A 170 -4.36 -17.86 8.28
N TRP A 171 -4.58 -16.77 9.02
CA TRP A 171 -3.88 -15.52 8.75
C TRP A 171 -2.46 -15.59 9.33
N VAL A 172 -1.48 -15.48 8.46
CA VAL A 172 -0.05 -15.47 8.82
C VAL A 172 0.49 -14.06 8.64
N VAL A 173 1.01 -13.47 9.73
CA VAL A 173 1.74 -12.19 9.65
C VAL A 173 3.13 -12.47 9.09
N LEU A 174 3.40 -11.98 7.88
CA LEU A 174 4.68 -12.17 7.19
C LEU A 174 5.73 -11.17 7.70
N TYR A 175 5.34 -9.90 7.82
CA TYR A 175 6.22 -8.81 8.26
C TYR A 175 5.50 -7.88 9.22
N ARG A 176 6.24 -7.32 10.19
CA ARG A 176 5.72 -6.32 11.13
C ARG A 176 6.81 -5.42 11.68
N ALA A 177 6.45 -4.19 12.02
CA ALA A 177 7.31 -3.25 12.75
C ALA A 177 6.49 -2.46 13.77
N GLY A 178 7.09 -2.14 14.93
CA GLY A 178 6.52 -1.22 15.93
C GLY A 178 5.29 -1.75 16.69
N ILE A 179 4.94 -3.03 16.53
CA ILE A 179 3.77 -3.66 17.17
C ILE A 179 4.23 -4.39 18.44
N THR A 180 3.81 -3.92 19.62
CA THR A 180 4.13 -4.52 20.93
C THR A 180 2.99 -5.36 21.49
N ASP A 181 1.74 -4.98 21.21
CA ASP A 181 0.53 -5.72 21.53
C ASP A 181 -0.08 -6.26 20.23
N GLY A 182 -0.71 -7.44 20.29
CA GLY A 182 -1.10 -8.25 19.13
C GLY A 182 -1.62 -7.48 17.90
N VAL A 183 -1.21 -7.94 16.71
CA VAL A 183 -1.71 -7.45 15.42
C VAL A 183 -3.23 -7.61 15.36
N THR A 184 -3.96 -6.51 15.16
CA THR A 184 -5.40 -6.59 14.85
C THR A 184 -5.58 -7.07 13.42
N LEU A 185 -5.82 -8.37 13.27
CA LEU A 185 -6.20 -8.99 11.99
C LEU A 185 -7.70 -8.86 11.77
N LEU A 186 -8.10 -8.55 10.55
CA LEU A 186 -9.50 -8.57 10.14
C LEU A 186 -9.95 -10.04 10.00
N PRO A 187 -11.17 -10.40 10.45
CA PRO A 187 -11.64 -11.77 10.38
C PRO A 187 -11.81 -12.26 8.93
N GLY A 188 -11.59 -13.56 8.73
CA GLY A 188 -11.69 -14.26 7.43
C GLY A 188 -13.14 -14.52 6.98
N THR A 189 -13.99 -14.94 7.93
CA THR A 189 -15.39 -15.39 7.76
C THR A 189 -16.10 -15.35 9.13
N LEU A 190 -17.44 -15.29 9.15
CA LEU A 190 -18.28 -15.27 10.38
C LEU A 190 -18.27 -16.61 11.16
N THR A 191 -17.40 -17.57 10.82
CA THR A 191 -17.26 -18.83 11.55
C THR A 191 -16.69 -18.56 12.95
N GLY A 192 -17.60 -18.29 13.90
CA GLY A 192 -17.28 -17.91 15.26
C GLY A 192 -18.25 -16.89 15.87
N LEU A 193 -19.05 -16.20 15.05
CA LEU A 193 -20.15 -15.39 15.57
C LEU A 193 -21.31 -16.32 15.90
N LYS A 194 -21.43 -16.62 17.19
CA LYS A 194 -22.69 -17.17 17.71
C LYS A 194 -23.71 -16.04 17.66
N GLU A 195 -24.78 -16.22 16.90
CA GLU A 195 -25.93 -15.34 16.99
C GLU A 195 -26.40 -15.32 18.45
N GLN A 196 -26.50 -14.13 19.04
CA GLN A 196 -27.22 -13.95 20.29
C GLN A 196 -28.70 -14.16 19.95
N LYS A 197 -29.28 -15.26 20.44
CA LYS A 197 -30.74 -15.44 20.45
C LYS A 197 -31.39 -14.42 21.38
#